data_AF-A0A8X6VWK9-F1
#
_entry.id   AF-A0A8X6VWK9-F1
#
_cell.length_a   1.000
_cell.length_b   1.000
_cell.length_c   1.000
_cell.angle_alpha   90.00
_cell.angle_beta   90.00
_cell.angle_gamma   90.00
#
_symmetry.space_group_name_H-M   'P 1'
#
loop_
_entity.id
_entity.type
_entity.pdbx_description
1 polymer ?
#
loop_
_entity_poly.entity_id
_entity_poly.type
_entity_poly.pdbx_seq_one_letter_code
_entity_poly.pdbx_strand_id
1 'polypeptide(L)'
;MARKMALVPKELVSEYYQLNKLEIRVEDNISNLLHNEEKSDDVKAKLLSHWIPKYQRLMQPPPKPFAIPKELLQEAEVELEETLPPLRYP
;
A
#
# COMPACT_ATOMS: atom_id res chain seq x y z
N MET A 1 36.58 1.04 2.87
CA MET A 1 35.74 1.23 4.07
C MET A 1 34.30 0.90 3.73
N ALA A 2 33.76 -0.19 4.27
CA ALA A 2 32.35 -0.55 4.07
C ALA A 2 31.47 0.25 5.05
N ARG A 3 30.46 0.95 4.54
CA ARG A 3 29.48 1.68 5.35
C ARG A 3 28.65 0.64 6.11
N LYS A 4 28.79 0.57 7.43
CA LYS A 4 27.89 -0.23 8.27
C LYS A 4 26.54 0.49 8.29
N MET A 5 25.58 -0.01 7.53
CA MET A 5 24.18 0.41 7.69
C MET A 5 23.77 -0.04 9.10
N ALA A 6 23.44 0.91 9.98
CA ALA A 6 22.97 0.57 11.31
C ALA A 6 21.65 -0.20 11.18
N LEU A 7 21.67 -1.47 11.58
CA LEU A 7 20.48 -2.30 11.61
C LEU A 7 19.58 -1.80 12.74
N VAL A 8 18.55 -1.03 12.38
CA VAL A 8 17.55 -0.57 13.34
C VAL A 8 16.77 -1.80 13.85
N PRO A 9 16.66 -2.00 15.17
CA PRO A 9 15.87 -3.09 15.76
C PRO A 9 14.44 -3.11 15.21
N LYS A 10 13.96 -4.30 14.85
CA LYS A 10 12.66 -4.47 14.15
C LYS A 10 11.49 -3.99 15.02
N GLU A 11 11.64 -4.02 16.33
CA GLU A 11 10.69 -3.59 17.33
C GLU A 11 10.44 -2.08 17.19
N LEU A 12 11.51 -1.28 17.12
CA LEU A 12 11.44 0.18 16.94
C LEU A 12 10.91 0.57 15.57
N VAL A 13 11.24 -0.21 14.53
CA VAL A 13 10.68 -0.05 13.19
C VAL A 13 9.16 -0.31 13.27
N SER A 14 8.73 -1.39 13.91
CA SER A 14 7.29 -1.71 13.97
C SER A 14 6.48 -0.64 14.69
N GLU A 15 6.96 -0.08 15.81
CA GLU A 15 6.28 0.99 16.55
C GLU A 15 6.22 2.31 15.77
N TYR A 16 7.34 2.71 15.14
CA TYR A 16 7.39 3.90 14.30
C TYR A 16 6.43 3.81 13.10
N TYR A 17 6.36 2.62 12.48
CA TYR A 17 5.44 2.39 11.37
C TYR A 17 3.98 2.26 11.85
N GLN A 18 3.74 1.74 13.05
CA GLN A 18 2.39 1.68 13.66
C GLN A 18 1.85 3.07 13.95
N LEU A 19 2.62 3.96 14.58
CA LEU A 19 2.21 5.35 14.85
C LEU A 19 1.97 6.17 13.57
N ASN A 20 2.70 5.86 12.50
CA ASN A 20 2.51 6.48 11.19
C ASN A 20 1.47 5.76 10.32
N LYS A 21 0.75 4.76 10.83
CA LYS A 21 -0.39 4.18 10.11
C LYS A 21 -1.43 5.27 9.93
N LEU A 22 -1.61 5.67 8.68
CA LEU A 22 -2.62 6.65 8.28
C LEU A 22 -4.03 6.21 8.70
N GLU A 23 -4.24 4.90 8.88
CA GLU A 23 -5.46 4.29 9.43
C GLU A 23 -5.81 4.81 10.82
N ILE A 24 -4.87 4.72 11.77
CA ILE A 24 -5.07 5.12 13.18
C ILE A 24 -5.43 6.60 13.25
N ARG A 25 -4.71 7.43 12.47
CA ARG A 25 -5.00 8.87 12.39
C ARG A 25 -6.41 9.16 11.87
N VAL A 26 -6.95 8.34 10.96
CA VAL A 26 -8.29 8.56 10.40
C VAL A 26 -9.37 8.20 11.44
N GLU A 27 -9.19 7.11 12.19
CA GLU A 27 -10.11 6.69 13.27
C GLU A 27 -10.19 7.74 14.38
N ASP A 28 -9.04 8.26 14.81
CA ASP A 28 -8.97 9.31 15.83
C ASP A 28 -9.70 10.58 15.37
N ASN A 29 -9.54 10.97 14.11
CA ASN A 29 -10.19 12.16 13.56
C ASN A 29 -11.72 12.00 13.48
N ILE A 30 -12.21 10.81 13.11
CA ILE A 30 -13.64 10.52 13.10
C ILE A 30 -14.19 10.55 14.53
N SER A 31 -13.50 9.89 15.47
CA SER A 31 -13.90 9.84 16.88
C SER A 31 -13.93 11.24 17.50
N ASN A 32 -12.87 12.02 17.31
CA ASN A 32 -12.79 13.40 17.80
C ASN A 32 -13.90 14.29 17.23
N LEU A 33 -14.27 14.09 15.97
CA LEU A 33 -15.35 14.85 15.33
C LEU A 33 -16.73 14.50 15.92
N LEU A 34 -16.98 13.22 16.23
CA LEU A 34 -18.25 12.78 16.82
C LEU A 34 -18.46 13.34 18.23
N HIS A 35 -17.40 13.43 19.03
CA HIS A 35 -17.44 13.98 20.38
C HIS A 35 -17.34 15.52 20.42
N ASN A 36 -17.20 16.18 19.27
CA ASN A 36 -17.09 17.63 19.21
C ASN A 36 -18.49 18.27 19.25
N GLU A 37 -18.91 18.72 20.44
CA GLU A 37 -20.19 19.43 20.64
C GLU A 37 -20.21 20.85 20.03
N GLU A 38 -19.05 21.45 19.80
CA GLU A 38 -18.92 22.80 19.24
C GLU A 38 -19.39 22.89 17.78
N LYS A 39 -19.13 21.86 16.97
CA LYS A 39 -19.53 21.84 15.56
C LYS A 39 -21.01 21.52 15.42
N SER A 40 -21.69 22.16 14.48
CA SER A 40 -23.05 21.77 14.10
C SER A 40 -23.06 20.43 13.37
N ASP A 41 -24.20 19.74 13.41
CA ASP A 41 -24.34 18.42 12.79
C ASP A 41 -24.14 18.43 11.27
N ASP A 42 -24.52 19.51 10.58
CA ASP A 42 -24.26 19.68 9.15
C ASP A 42 -22.75 19.72 8.83
N VAL A 43 -21.97 20.37 9.69
CA VAL A 43 -20.51 20.45 9.52
C VAL A 43 -19.88 19.09 9.84
N LYS A 44 -20.34 18.41 10.88
CA LYS A 44 -19.92 17.04 11.19
C LYS A 44 -20.22 16.11 10.02
N ALA A 45 -21.43 16.16 9.45
CA ALA A 45 -21.82 15.33 8.31
C ALA A 45 -20.95 15.59 7.07
N LYS A 46 -20.65 16.86 6.75
CA LYS A 46 -19.73 17.22 5.65
C LYS A 46 -18.31 16.71 5.87
N LEU A 47 -17.81 16.75 7.10
CA LEU A 47 -16.48 16.23 7.39
C LEU A 47 -16.51 14.70 7.34
N LEU A 48 -17.48 14.04 7.97
CA LEU A 48 -17.63 12.59 7.94
C LEU A 48 -17.75 12.04 6.51
N SER A 49 -18.43 12.74 5.60
CA SER A 49 -18.51 12.32 4.19
C SER A 49 -17.15 12.33 3.48
N HIS A 50 -16.20 13.13 3.95
CA HIS A 50 -14.81 13.12 3.48
C HIS A 50 -13.98 12.00 4.12
N TRP A 51 -14.13 11.79 5.43
CA TRP A 51 -13.27 10.86 6.20
C TRP A 51 -13.70 9.39 6.09
N ILE A 52 -15.00 9.09 6.02
CA ILE A 52 -15.51 7.71 5.96
C ILE A 52 -15.02 6.96 4.71
N PRO A 53 -15.10 7.52 3.47
CA PRO A 53 -14.58 6.81 2.30
C PRO A 53 -13.06 6.63 2.33
N LYS A 54 -12.34 7.53 3.03
CA LYS A 54 -10.89 7.38 3.24
C LYS A 54 -10.59 6.23 4.18
N TYR A 55 -11.33 6.11 5.28
CA TYR A 55 -11.24 4.98 6.21
C TYR A 55 -11.54 3.65 5.53
N GLN A 56 -12.62 3.57 4.74
CA GLN A 56 -12.99 2.36 4.02
C GLN A 56 -11.90 1.89 3.07
N ARG A 57 -11.28 2.80 2.31
CA ARG A 57 -10.16 2.46 1.41
C ARG A 57 -8.94 1.93 2.14
N LEU A 58 -8.68 2.44 3.34
CA LEU A 58 -7.56 1.98 4.17
C LEU A 58 -7.82 0.58 4.77
N MET A 59 -9.07 0.27 5.09
CA MET A 59 -9.45 -1.06 5.60
C MET A 59 -9.61 -2.11 4.51
N GLN A 60 -9.78 -1.70 3.25
CA GLN A 60 -9.86 -2.65 2.16
C GLN A 60 -8.47 -3.21 1.84
N PRO A 61 -8.34 -4.55 1.71
CA PRO A 61 -7.10 -5.13 1.23
C PRO A 61 -6.77 -4.55 -0.15
N PRO A 62 -5.48 -4.33 -0.46
CA PRO A 62 -5.11 -3.86 -1.79
C PRO A 62 -5.68 -4.83 -2.82
N PRO A 63 -6.19 -4.32 -3.96
CA PRO A 63 -6.70 -5.18 -5.01
C PRO A 63 -5.64 -6.21 -5.38
N LYS A 64 -6.04 -7.48 -5.45
CA LYS A 64 -5.13 -8.58 -5.78
C LYS A 64 -4.42 -8.21 -7.08
N PRO A 65 -3.07 -8.20 -7.13
CA PRO A 65 -2.37 -7.90 -8.37
C PRO A 65 -2.88 -8.85 -9.46
N PHE A 66 -3.10 -8.30 -10.65
CA PHE A 66 -3.52 -9.08 -11.81
C PHE A 66 -2.49 -10.20 -12.02
N ALA A 67 -2.86 -11.43 -11.68
CA ALA A 67 -2.03 -12.58 -11.98
C ALA A 67 -2.10 -12.76 -13.50
N ILE A 68 -1.01 -12.44 -14.19
CA ILE A 68 -0.87 -12.78 -15.60
C ILE A 68 -1.11 -14.30 -15.70
N PRO A 69 -2.09 -14.77 -16.49
CA PRO A 69 -2.32 -16.18 -16.70
C PRO A 69 -1.02 -16.84 -17.13
N LYS A 70 -0.70 -17.98 -16.51
CA LYS A 70 0.57 -18.69 -16.77
C LYS A 70 0.69 -19.10 -18.24
N GLU A 71 -0.43 -19.24 -18.94
CA GLU A 71 -0.44 -19.53 -20.38
C GLU A 71 0.24 -18.42 -21.20
N LEU A 72 0.04 -17.14 -20.85
CA LEU A 72 0.66 -16.00 -21.55
C LEU A 72 2.17 -15.84 -21.26
N LEU A 73 2.66 -16.40 -20.15
CA LEU A 73 4.09 -16.38 -19.83
C LEU A 73 4.86 -17.43 -20.65
N GLN A 74 4.24 -18.55 -21.00
CA GLN A 74 4.87 -19.58 -21.81
C GLN A 74 5.04 -19.14 -23.27
N GLU A 75 4.09 -18.39 -23.81
CA GLU A 75 4.17 -17.87 -25.18
C GLU A 75 5.34 -16.89 -25.36
N ALA A 76 5.65 -16.08 -24.35
CA ALA A 76 6.75 -15.12 -24.40
C ALA A 76 8.15 -15.75 -24.29
N GLU A 77 8.28 -16.93 -23.66
CA GLU A 77 9.55 -17.68 -23.61
C GLU A 77 9.85 -18.36 -24.94
N VAL A 78 8.82 -18.84 -25.65
CA VAL A 78 8.98 -19.54 -26.94
C VAL A 78 9.39 -18.58 -28.07
N GLU A 79 8.87 -17.35 -28.08
CA GLU A 79 9.18 -16.36 -29.13
C GLU A 79 10.62 -15.76 -28.99
N LEU A 80 11.19 -15.75 -27.78
CA LEU A 80 12.56 -15.29 -27.52
C LEU A 80 13.63 -16.32 -27.91
N GLU A 81 13.31 -17.62 -27.84
CA GLU A 81 14.26 -18.68 -28.20
C GLU A 81 14.37 -18.85 -29.74
N GLU A 82 13.31 -18.53 -30.48
CA GLU A 82 13.27 -18.69 -31.95
C GLU A 82 13.99 -17.54 -32.71
N THR A 83 14.26 -16.41 -32.05
CA THR A 83 14.85 -15.21 -32.67
C THR A 83 16.36 -15.04 -32.49
N LEU A 84 17.04 -15.91 -31.71
CA LEU A 84 18.48 -15.82 -31.52
C LEU A 84 19.23 -16.74 -32.50
N PRO A 85 20.04 -16.19 -33.44
CA PRO A 85 20.85 -17.03 -34.32
C PRO A 85 21.90 -17.80 -33.52
N PRO A 86 22.28 -19.02 -33.96
CA PRO A 86 23.24 -19.84 -33.22
C PRO A 86 24.59 -19.12 -33.18
N LEU A 87 25.04 -18.80 -31.97
CA LEU A 87 26.37 -18.27 -31.71
C LEU A 87 27.42 -19.32 -32.09
N ARG A 88 27.93 -19.24 -33.32
CA ARG A 88 29.18 -19.90 -33.71
C ARG A 88 30.33 -19.15 -33.04
N TYR A 89 31.01 -19.81 -32.10
CA TYR A 89 32.33 -19.39 -31.64
C TYR A 89 33.43 -20.18 -32.38
N PRO A 90 34.60 -19.57 -32.64
CA PRO A 90 35.66 -20.10 -33.50
C PRO A 90 36.44 -21.29 -32.91
#